data_AF-A0A958UC52-F1
#
_entry.id   AF-A0A958UC52-F1
#
_cell.length_a   1.000
_cell.length_b   1.000
_cell.length_c   1.000
_cell.angle_alpha   90.00
_cell.angle_beta   90.00
_cell.angle_gamma   90.00
#
_symmetry.space_group_name_H-M   'P 1'
#
loop_
_entity.id
_entity.type
_entity.pdbx_description
1 polymer ?
#
loop_
_entity_poly.entity_id
_entity_poly.type
_entity_poly.pdbx_seq_one_letter_code
_entity_poly.pdbx_strand_id
1 'polypeptide(L)'
;IGGGLHYFNGISRLNNQSTLNFMTLDNNRQSWSTLGLTDQFARHVGAFAKGKFGKLQYRVAINDALTNGLDTRDPYDTNGAAVYAGKRLLGSKDAGKVYAGYFDYNILDQESNFLPFKVGSYLGTKKVFNIGAGFFLHPNGSVVADNGSLKGDDVSIFAIDAFYDAPVGSDNSAVTAYATYQSNNYGENYMFSAYGTGSMLYSHVGYLIGGDKTKTRFQPYLSYGSNSYDATDDNMNVLGVGINAYMSGHNSKLTLEYKNQKFGDSKTGALTLQAMIYL
;
A
#
# COMPACT_ATOMS: atom_id res chain seq x y z
N ILE A 1 16.64 -7.42 14.91
CA ILE A 1 15.95 -8.62 14.39
C ILE A 1 14.77 -8.89 15.31
N GLY A 2 13.66 -9.40 14.80
CA GLY A 2 12.51 -9.81 15.59
C GLY A 2 11.69 -10.88 14.87
N GLY A 3 10.62 -11.37 15.50
CA GLY A 3 9.73 -12.35 14.91
C GLY A 3 8.36 -12.38 15.57
N GLY A 4 7.47 -13.24 15.06
CA GLY A 4 6.07 -13.32 15.43
C GLY A 4 5.15 -12.72 14.37
N LEU A 5 3.91 -12.40 14.74
CA LEU A 5 2.98 -11.69 13.87
C LEU A 5 3.38 -10.21 13.77
N HIS A 6 3.76 -9.73 12.59
CA HIS A 6 4.36 -8.40 12.42
C HIS A 6 3.91 -7.65 11.17
N TYR A 7 4.12 -6.33 11.17
CA TYR A 7 3.75 -5.41 10.08
C TYR A 7 4.97 -4.89 9.29
N PHE A 8 6.14 -5.50 9.41
CA PHE A 8 7.33 -5.11 8.64
C PHE A 8 7.22 -5.63 7.20
N ASN A 9 6.51 -4.87 6.36
CA ASN A 9 6.17 -5.25 4.99
C ASN A 9 7.15 -4.63 3.98
N GLY A 10 7.43 -5.37 2.90
CA GLY A 10 7.63 -4.79 1.57
C GLY A 10 6.24 -4.60 0.98
N ILE A 11 5.92 -3.54 0.26
CA ILE A 11 6.52 -3.28 -1.05
C ILE A 11 6.88 -1.81 -1.19
N SER A 12 6.04 -0.94 -0.64
CA SER A 12 6.18 0.51 -0.68
C SER A 12 5.91 1.14 0.69
N ARG A 13 6.03 2.47 0.77
CA ARG A 13 5.57 3.26 1.91
C ARG A 13 4.11 2.97 2.26
N LEU A 14 3.24 2.81 1.25
CA LEU A 14 1.78 2.63 1.47
C LEU A 14 1.44 1.28 2.11
N ASN A 15 2.26 0.24 1.89
CA ASN A 15 2.13 -1.06 2.58
C ASN A 15 2.46 -0.97 4.07
N ASN A 16 3.09 0.12 4.48
CA ASN A 16 3.56 0.37 5.84
C ASN A 16 2.88 1.61 6.44
N GLN A 17 1.85 2.18 5.83
CA GLN A 17 1.35 3.50 6.21
C GLN A 17 0.59 3.48 7.55
N SER A 18 0.81 4.50 8.38
CA SER A 18 0.11 4.72 9.64
C SER A 18 -1.29 5.28 9.39
N THR A 19 -2.31 4.58 9.86
CA THR A 19 -3.72 5.02 9.80
C THR A 19 -3.99 6.30 10.58
N LEU A 20 -3.18 6.59 11.61
CA LEU A 20 -3.34 7.77 12.48
C LEU A 20 -3.06 9.11 11.80
N ASN A 21 -2.39 9.12 10.66
CA ASN A 21 -1.86 10.34 10.05
C ASN A 21 -1.93 10.29 8.52
N PHE A 22 -2.95 9.62 7.99
CA PHE A 22 -3.28 9.71 6.57
C PHE A 22 -3.56 11.16 6.16
N MET A 23 -2.97 11.56 5.05
CA MET A 23 -3.31 12.82 4.39
C MET A 23 -4.61 12.68 3.59
N THR A 24 -4.76 11.62 2.80
CA THR A 24 -6.03 11.28 2.13
C THR A 24 -7.04 10.72 3.14
N LEU A 25 -8.31 10.55 2.72
CA LEU A 25 -9.37 9.97 3.56
C LEU A 25 -9.00 8.56 4.06
N ASP A 26 -8.39 7.75 3.18
CA ASP A 26 -7.91 6.41 3.49
C ASP A 26 -6.66 6.09 2.66
N ASN A 27 -6.07 4.92 2.88
CA ASN A 27 -5.01 4.37 2.03
C ASN A 27 -5.54 4.12 0.61
N ASN A 28 -4.64 4.15 -0.38
CA ASN A 28 -4.93 3.62 -1.70
C ASN A 28 -5.09 2.10 -1.62
N ARG A 29 -6.31 1.60 -1.83
CA ARG A 29 -6.66 0.19 -1.64
C ARG A 29 -5.75 -0.78 -2.39
N GLN A 30 -5.35 -0.43 -3.61
CA GLN A 30 -4.55 -1.29 -4.50
C GLN A 30 -3.09 -1.43 -4.01
N SER A 31 -2.61 -0.50 -3.18
CA SER A 31 -1.31 -0.61 -2.53
C SER A 31 -1.23 -1.75 -1.51
N TRP A 32 -2.37 -2.19 -0.96
CA TRP A 32 -2.45 -3.36 -0.07
C TRP A 32 -2.57 -4.65 -0.87
N SER A 33 -1.46 -5.03 -1.49
CA SER A 33 -1.36 -6.04 -2.54
C SER A 33 -1.51 -7.49 -2.08
N THR A 34 -1.34 -7.77 -0.79
CA THR A 34 -1.38 -9.14 -0.25
C THR A 34 -2.48 -9.35 0.78
N LEU A 35 -3.25 -8.30 1.04
CA LEU A 35 -4.15 -8.17 2.20
C LEU A 35 -5.18 -9.31 2.22
N GLY A 36 -5.08 -10.21 3.18
CA GLY A 36 -5.95 -11.38 3.25
C GLY A 36 -5.70 -12.47 2.19
N LEU A 37 -4.79 -12.29 1.24
CA LEU A 37 -4.35 -13.36 0.33
C LEU A 37 -3.30 -14.23 0.99
N THR A 38 -2.26 -13.61 1.57
CA THR A 38 -1.19 -14.33 2.28
C THR A 38 -0.95 -13.83 3.70
N ASP A 39 -1.63 -12.77 4.11
CA ASP A 39 -1.45 -12.10 5.41
C ASP A 39 -2.76 -11.94 6.19
N GLN A 40 -2.64 -11.76 7.50
CA GLN A 40 -3.74 -11.43 8.40
C GLN A 40 -3.78 -9.91 8.65
N PHE A 41 -4.53 -9.19 7.83
CA PHE A 41 -4.67 -7.73 7.91
C PHE A 41 -3.31 -6.99 7.81
N ALA A 42 -2.57 -7.25 6.73
CA ALA A 42 -1.23 -6.74 6.44
C ALA A 42 -0.16 -7.15 7.47
N ARG A 43 -0.39 -8.27 8.17
CA ARG A 43 0.58 -8.89 9.06
C ARG A 43 0.83 -10.33 8.69
N HIS A 44 2.09 -10.69 8.54
CA HIS A 44 2.52 -12.07 8.40
C HIS A 44 3.10 -12.59 9.72
N VAL A 45 3.04 -13.90 9.91
CA VAL A 45 3.81 -14.58 10.96
C VAL A 45 5.17 -14.95 10.38
N GLY A 46 6.25 -14.46 10.99
CA GLY A 46 7.57 -14.66 10.41
C GLY A 46 8.71 -14.09 11.26
N ALA A 47 9.83 -13.87 10.59
CA ALA A 47 11.00 -13.20 11.14
C ALA A 47 11.35 -11.99 10.27
N PHE A 48 11.80 -10.91 10.92
CA PHE A 48 12.17 -9.68 10.23
C PHE A 48 13.50 -9.12 10.74
N ALA A 49 14.20 -8.43 9.84
CA ALA A 49 15.32 -7.59 10.16
C ALA A 49 15.04 -6.16 9.67
N LYS A 50 15.30 -5.19 10.53
CA LYS A 50 15.17 -3.77 10.20
C LYS A 50 16.37 -3.01 10.75
N GLY A 51 16.73 -1.92 10.10
CA GLY A 51 17.83 -1.09 10.56
C GLY A 51 18.02 0.13 9.69
N LYS A 52 19.18 0.77 9.87
CA LYS A 52 19.61 1.90 9.06
C LYS A 52 21.14 1.93 8.93
N PHE A 53 21.62 2.31 7.76
CA PHE A 53 23.01 2.61 7.46
C PHE A 53 23.07 4.07 6.98
N GLY A 54 23.47 4.99 7.86
CA GLY A 54 23.38 6.42 7.57
C GLY A 54 21.94 6.85 7.24
N LYS A 55 21.71 7.33 6.01
CA LYS A 55 20.41 7.76 5.49
C LYS A 55 19.58 6.65 4.83
N LEU A 56 20.17 5.48 4.59
CA LEU A 56 19.47 4.33 4.05
C LEU A 56 18.80 3.55 5.20
N GLN A 57 17.48 3.42 5.17
CA GLN A 57 16.74 2.51 6.03
C GLN A 57 16.39 1.24 5.27
N TYR A 58 16.34 0.12 5.97
CA TYR A 58 15.91 -1.16 5.42
C TYR A 58 14.98 -1.88 6.37
N ARG A 59 14.06 -2.64 5.79
CA ARG A 59 13.26 -3.67 6.45
C ARG A 59 13.14 -4.85 5.49
N VAL A 60 13.37 -6.04 5.99
CA VAL A 60 13.23 -7.30 5.24
C VAL A 60 12.57 -8.32 6.15
N ALA A 61 11.78 -9.22 5.56
CA ALA A 61 11.04 -10.24 6.27
C ALA A 61 10.99 -11.55 5.48
N ILE A 62 10.99 -12.66 6.23
CA ILE A 62 10.69 -14.00 5.76
C ILE A 62 9.49 -14.49 6.56
N ASN A 63 8.44 -14.81 5.83
CA ASN A 63 7.09 -14.94 6.36
C ASN A 63 6.47 -16.28 5.94
N ASP A 64 5.60 -16.80 6.79
CA ASP A 64 4.71 -17.90 6.43
C ASP A 64 3.45 -17.32 5.73
N ALA A 65 3.11 -17.83 4.56
CA ALA A 65 1.87 -17.46 3.86
C ALA A 65 0.65 -18.04 4.59
N LEU A 66 -0.51 -17.38 4.52
CA LEU A 66 -1.76 -17.98 4.96
C LEU A 66 -2.19 -19.15 4.05
N THR A 67 -2.77 -20.19 4.65
CA THR A 67 -3.41 -21.29 3.90
C THR A 67 -4.85 -20.93 3.52
N ASN A 68 -5.55 -20.20 4.39
CA ASN A 68 -6.95 -19.81 4.25
C ASN A 68 -7.08 -18.34 3.78
N GLY A 69 -6.44 -18.03 2.65
CA GLY A 69 -6.55 -16.72 2.01
C GLY A 69 -7.93 -16.46 1.39
N LEU A 70 -8.17 -15.21 0.95
CA LEU A 70 -9.43 -14.78 0.36
C LEU A 70 -9.75 -15.44 -1.00
N ASP A 71 -8.73 -15.83 -1.76
CA ASP A 71 -8.93 -16.47 -3.07
C ASP A 71 -9.18 -17.98 -2.92
N THR A 72 -10.46 -18.33 -2.81
CA THR A 72 -10.94 -19.71 -2.65
C THR A 72 -11.38 -20.35 -3.97
N ARG A 73 -11.13 -19.70 -5.12
CA ARG A 73 -11.51 -20.24 -6.44
C ARG A 73 -10.84 -21.60 -6.68
N ASP A 74 -11.49 -22.41 -7.51
CA ASP A 74 -10.93 -23.65 -8.03
C ASP A 74 -10.14 -23.33 -9.32
N PRO A 75 -8.84 -23.64 -9.42
CA PRO A 75 -8.05 -23.41 -10.63
C PRO A 75 -8.60 -24.10 -11.89
N TYR A 76 -9.42 -25.15 -11.75
CA TYR A 76 -10.06 -25.80 -12.90
C TYR A 76 -11.22 -24.99 -13.49
N ASP A 77 -11.77 -24.02 -12.75
CA ASP A 77 -12.94 -23.22 -13.14
C ASP A 77 -12.58 -21.78 -13.57
N THR A 78 -11.29 -21.46 -13.74
CA THR A 78 -10.82 -20.10 -14.04
C THR A 78 -10.49 -19.85 -15.51
N ASN A 79 -10.81 -20.79 -16.41
CA ASN A 79 -10.48 -20.70 -17.84
C ASN A 79 -8.99 -20.38 -18.11
N GLY A 80 -8.10 -20.99 -17.32
CA GLY A 80 -6.65 -20.81 -17.44
C GLY A 80 -6.07 -19.61 -16.69
N ALA A 81 -6.90 -18.75 -16.08
CA ALA A 81 -6.42 -17.68 -15.21
C ALA A 81 -5.86 -18.24 -13.90
N ALA A 82 -4.81 -17.61 -13.38
CA ALA A 82 -4.20 -18.01 -12.12
C ALA A 82 -5.13 -17.79 -10.92
N VAL A 83 -4.92 -18.61 -9.89
CA VAL A 83 -5.53 -18.51 -8.57
C VAL A 83 -4.44 -18.34 -7.53
N TYR A 84 -4.56 -17.36 -6.64
CA TYR A 84 -3.56 -17.14 -5.59
C TYR A 84 -3.84 -18.05 -4.39
N ALA A 85 -3.55 -19.34 -4.58
CA ALA A 85 -3.82 -20.39 -3.59
C ALA A 85 -2.69 -21.43 -3.46
N GLY A 86 -1.45 -21.07 -3.80
CA GLY A 86 -0.28 -21.93 -3.78
C GLY A 86 -0.16 -22.77 -2.51
N LYS A 87 -0.15 -22.14 -1.33
CA LYS A 87 -0.01 -22.87 -0.06
C LYS A 87 -1.14 -23.88 0.18
N ARG A 88 -2.38 -23.53 -0.21
CA ARG A 88 -3.56 -24.39 -0.04
C ARG A 88 -3.50 -25.61 -0.94
N LEU A 89 -3.02 -25.45 -2.17
CA LEU A 89 -3.12 -26.46 -3.23
C LEU A 89 -1.83 -27.29 -3.41
N LEU A 90 -0.66 -26.67 -3.21
CA LEU A 90 0.65 -27.29 -3.37
C LEU A 90 1.30 -27.63 -2.02
N GLY A 91 0.78 -27.05 -0.93
CA GLY A 91 1.27 -27.29 0.43
C GLY A 91 2.38 -26.33 0.87
N SER A 92 2.65 -26.34 2.18
CA SER A 92 3.60 -25.43 2.82
C SER A 92 5.06 -25.70 2.48
N LYS A 93 5.37 -26.89 1.96
CA LYS A 93 6.73 -27.22 1.50
C LYS A 93 7.12 -26.38 0.29
N ASP A 94 6.23 -26.24 -0.68
CA ASP A 94 6.54 -25.65 -1.98
C ASP A 94 6.08 -24.19 -2.09
N ALA A 95 5.01 -23.81 -1.38
CA ALA A 95 4.39 -22.49 -1.42
C ALA A 95 4.14 -21.91 -0.01
N GLY A 96 4.97 -22.28 0.97
CA GLY A 96 4.78 -21.83 2.35
C GLY A 96 5.41 -20.49 2.68
N LYS A 97 6.42 -20.05 1.92
CA LYS A 97 7.30 -18.94 2.30
C LYS A 97 7.15 -17.73 1.39
N VAL A 98 7.11 -16.58 2.04
CA VAL A 98 7.02 -15.26 1.44
C VAL A 98 8.23 -14.45 1.88
N TYR A 99 8.79 -13.69 0.95
CA TYR A 99 9.93 -12.81 1.18
C TYR A 99 9.52 -11.39 0.84
N ALA A 100 9.74 -10.45 1.74
CA ALA A 100 9.37 -9.06 1.52
C ALA A 100 10.48 -8.12 1.96
N GLY A 101 10.61 -6.99 1.27
CA GLY A 101 11.61 -5.99 1.61
C GLY A 101 11.20 -4.59 1.18
N TYR A 102 11.65 -3.59 1.94
CA TYR A 102 11.53 -2.19 1.57
C TYR A 102 12.76 -1.42 2.07
N PHE A 103 13.31 -0.59 1.19
CA PHE A 103 14.50 0.20 1.40
C PHE A 103 14.15 1.64 1.06
N ASP A 104 14.49 2.58 1.95
CA ASP A 104 14.23 4.00 1.70
C ASP A 104 15.43 4.87 2.06
N TYR A 105 15.80 5.75 1.14
CA TYR A 105 16.87 6.71 1.33
C TYR A 105 16.29 8.06 1.77
N ASN A 106 16.67 8.50 2.96
CA ASN A 106 16.15 9.70 3.62
C ASN A 106 17.03 10.89 3.25
N ILE A 107 16.67 11.63 2.20
CA ILE A 107 17.48 12.72 1.63
C ILE A 107 17.56 13.89 2.62
N LEU A 108 16.46 14.22 3.28
CA LEU A 108 16.35 15.30 4.27
C LEU A 108 16.33 14.72 5.70
N ASP A 109 15.34 15.08 6.51
CA ASP A 109 15.19 14.55 7.87
C ASP A 109 14.97 13.03 7.83
N GLN A 110 15.62 12.31 8.74
CA GLN A 110 15.40 10.87 8.87
C GLN A 110 14.09 10.57 9.59
N GLU A 111 13.30 9.67 9.02
CA GLU A 111 12.11 9.15 9.67
C GLU A 111 12.46 8.12 10.77
N SER A 112 11.55 7.92 11.72
CA SER A 112 11.72 6.83 12.69
C SER A 112 11.55 5.48 12.00
N ASN A 113 12.38 4.51 12.38
CA ASN A 113 12.19 3.10 12.00
C ASN A 113 11.80 2.24 13.20
N PHE A 114 11.46 2.83 14.36
CA PHE A 114 11.18 2.09 15.59
C PHE A 114 9.96 1.18 15.42
N LEU A 115 8.83 1.78 15.01
CA LEU A 115 7.60 1.08 14.62
C LEU A 115 7.63 0.75 13.11
N PRO A 116 6.83 -0.24 12.67
CA PRO A 116 6.72 -0.58 11.25
C PRO A 116 6.00 0.51 10.44
N PHE A 117 5.39 1.51 11.07
CA PHE A 117 4.53 2.45 10.37
C PHE A 117 5.28 3.65 9.77
N LYS A 118 4.89 4.06 8.56
CA LYS A 118 5.34 5.26 7.85
C LYS A 118 4.27 6.35 7.95
N VAL A 119 4.68 7.57 8.25
CA VAL A 119 3.78 8.70 8.51
C VAL A 119 3.17 9.23 7.20
N GLY A 120 1.86 9.43 7.11
CA GLY A 120 1.21 9.95 5.91
C GLY A 120 1.40 11.45 5.70
N SER A 121 1.46 12.25 6.77
CA SER A 121 1.82 13.67 6.75
C SER A 121 2.42 14.10 8.09
N TYR A 122 3.41 14.98 8.06
CA TYR A 122 4.01 15.58 9.27
C TYR A 122 3.41 16.96 9.59
N LEU A 123 2.45 17.44 8.81
CA LEU A 123 1.82 18.76 8.96
C LEU A 123 2.85 19.90 9.05
N GLY A 124 3.98 19.77 8.33
CA GLY A 124 5.08 20.74 8.31
C GLY A 124 5.97 20.77 9.55
N THR A 125 5.86 19.79 10.45
CA THR A 125 6.73 19.70 11.64
C THR A 125 8.12 19.16 11.34
N LYS A 126 8.33 18.59 10.15
CA LYS A 126 9.59 18.04 9.66
C LYS A 126 9.79 18.40 8.20
N LYS A 127 11.02 18.25 7.71
CA LYS A 127 11.35 18.33 6.30
C LYS A 127 11.84 16.97 5.82
N VAL A 128 10.93 16.17 5.25
CA VAL A 128 11.16 14.78 4.85
C VAL A 128 11.15 14.69 3.33
N PHE A 129 12.16 14.03 2.77
CA PHE A 129 12.17 13.62 1.37
C PHE A 129 12.79 12.23 1.28
N ASN A 130 11.99 11.25 0.89
CA ASN A 130 12.40 9.85 0.82
C ASN A 130 12.17 9.31 -0.58
N ILE A 131 13.12 8.51 -1.05
CA ILE A 131 12.95 7.66 -2.23
C ILE A 131 13.02 6.21 -1.75
N GLY A 132 12.00 5.44 -2.06
CA GLY A 132 11.83 4.07 -1.64
C GLY A 132 11.81 3.08 -2.80
N ALA A 133 12.25 1.87 -2.53
CA ALA A 133 12.07 0.71 -3.40
C ALA A 133 11.83 -0.54 -2.56
N GLY A 134 10.98 -1.43 -3.02
CA GLY A 134 10.71 -2.67 -2.31
C GLY A 134 10.11 -3.76 -3.18
N PHE A 135 9.97 -4.93 -2.56
CA PHE A 135 9.56 -6.15 -3.22
C PHE A 135 8.70 -7.03 -2.30
N PHE A 136 7.95 -7.91 -2.93
CA PHE A 136 7.29 -9.05 -2.33
C PHE A 136 7.41 -10.23 -3.29
N LEU A 137 7.87 -11.37 -2.78
CA LEU A 137 8.10 -12.60 -3.54
C LEU A 137 7.45 -13.77 -2.82
N HIS A 138 6.74 -14.61 -3.56
CA HIS A 138 6.13 -15.83 -3.05
C HIS A 138 6.29 -16.94 -4.09
N PRO A 139 7.31 -17.80 -3.93
CA PRO A 139 7.53 -18.94 -4.81
C PRO A 139 6.31 -19.87 -4.81
N ASN A 140 5.89 -20.31 -6.00
CA ASN A 140 4.68 -21.11 -6.21
C ASN A 140 3.42 -20.53 -5.54
N GLY A 141 3.36 -19.20 -5.39
CA GLY A 141 2.28 -18.53 -4.67
C GLY A 141 0.94 -18.63 -5.40
N SER A 142 0.95 -18.62 -6.72
CA SER A 142 -0.25 -18.80 -7.54
C SER A 142 -0.23 -20.16 -8.25
N VAL A 143 -1.41 -20.58 -8.70
CA VAL A 143 -1.64 -21.89 -9.32
C VAL A 143 -2.50 -21.72 -10.56
N VAL A 144 -2.13 -22.42 -11.63
CA VAL A 144 -2.93 -22.60 -12.85
C VAL A 144 -3.21 -24.10 -13.02
N ALA A 145 -4.41 -24.44 -13.51
CA ALA A 145 -4.69 -25.78 -13.98
C ALA A 145 -4.28 -25.91 -15.46
N ASP A 146 -3.35 -26.80 -15.75
CA ASP A 146 -2.88 -27.12 -17.10
C ASP A 146 -3.08 -28.61 -17.36
N ASN A 147 -3.92 -28.94 -18.35
CA ASN A 147 -4.22 -30.31 -18.78
C ASN A 147 -4.55 -31.27 -17.61
N GLY A 148 -5.34 -30.81 -16.63
CA GLY A 148 -5.74 -31.61 -15.47
C GLY A 148 -4.74 -31.61 -14.31
N SER A 149 -3.55 -31.05 -14.47
CA SER A 149 -2.53 -30.94 -13.43
C SER A 149 -2.42 -29.52 -12.89
N LEU A 150 -2.13 -29.38 -11.59
CA LEU A 150 -1.86 -28.09 -10.98
C LEU A 150 -0.39 -27.73 -11.18
N LYS A 151 -0.14 -26.53 -11.69
CA LYS A 151 1.19 -25.95 -11.83
C LYS A 151 1.27 -24.69 -10.96
N GLY A 152 2.32 -24.61 -10.16
CA GLY A 152 2.64 -23.40 -9.39
C GLY A 152 3.41 -22.38 -10.23
N ASP A 153 3.09 -21.11 -10.05
CA ASP A 153 3.83 -19.97 -10.58
C ASP A 153 4.18 -18.99 -9.45
N ASP A 154 5.27 -18.25 -9.62
CA ASP A 154 5.76 -17.32 -8.63
C ASP A 154 4.94 -16.03 -8.64
N VAL A 155 4.56 -15.55 -7.45
CA VAL A 155 4.05 -14.19 -7.29
C VAL A 155 5.24 -13.27 -7.01
N SER A 156 5.38 -12.23 -7.82
CA SER A 156 6.44 -11.22 -7.67
C SER A 156 5.87 -9.82 -7.85
N ILE A 157 6.16 -8.94 -6.90
CA ILE A 157 5.64 -7.58 -6.89
C ILE A 157 6.78 -6.66 -6.51
N PHE A 158 6.94 -5.57 -7.26
CA PHE A 158 8.01 -4.60 -7.07
C PHE A 158 7.43 -3.19 -7.09
N ALA A 159 7.96 -2.31 -6.24
CA ALA A 159 7.55 -0.91 -6.24
C ALA A 159 8.75 0.03 -6.10
N ILE A 160 8.57 1.22 -6.65
CA ILE A 160 9.35 2.41 -6.33
C ILE A 160 8.40 3.50 -5.85
N ASP A 161 8.86 4.32 -4.91
CA ASP A 161 8.07 5.44 -4.40
C ASP A 161 8.91 6.66 -4.03
N ALA A 162 8.24 7.80 -3.95
CA ALA A 162 8.81 9.03 -3.44
C ALA A 162 7.81 9.70 -2.50
N PHE A 163 8.29 10.17 -1.36
CA PHE A 163 7.50 10.87 -0.35
C PHE A 163 8.16 12.19 0.03
N TYR A 164 7.40 13.27 0.01
CA TYR A 164 7.85 14.60 0.40
C TYR A 164 6.86 15.23 1.37
N ASP A 165 7.34 15.71 2.52
CA ASP A 165 6.57 16.54 3.45
C ASP A 165 7.47 17.63 3.99
N ALA A 166 7.07 18.90 3.84
CA ALA A 166 7.88 20.02 4.29
C ALA A 166 7.04 21.25 4.62
N PRO A 167 7.46 22.06 5.61
CA PRO A 167 6.90 23.39 5.79
C PRO A 167 7.17 24.26 4.56
N VAL A 168 6.22 25.15 4.27
CA VAL A 168 6.32 26.18 3.24
C VAL A 168 6.30 27.53 3.95
N GLY A 169 7.25 28.41 3.63
CA GLY A 169 7.35 29.73 4.29
C GLY A 169 7.50 29.65 5.82
N SER A 170 6.96 30.66 6.51
CA SER A 170 7.06 30.82 7.97
C SER A 170 5.71 30.85 8.69
N ASP A 171 4.61 30.64 7.97
CA ASP A 171 3.22 30.75 8.48
C ASP A 171 2.64 29.39 8.93
N ASN A 172 3.48 28.38 9.10
CA ASN A 172 3.11 26.98 9.38
C ASN A 172 2.28 26.30 8.27
N SER A 173 2.30 26.81 7.04
CA SER A 173 1.84 26.05 5.88
C SER A 173 2.80 24.90 5.57
N ALA A 174 2.30 23.89 4.86
CA ALA A 174 3.08 22.72 4.50
C ALA A 174 2.59 22.08 3.20
N VAL A 175 3.49 21.41 2.49
CA VAL A 175 3.14 20.54 1.37
C VAL A 175 3.41 19.09 1.75
N THR A 176 2.49 18.21 1.39
CA THR A 176 2.67 16.76 1.47
C THR A 176 2.43 16.19 0.08
N ALA A 177 3.34 15.37 -0.43
CA ALA A 177 3.21 14.72 -1.72
C ALA A 177 3.77 13.30 -1.67
N TYR A 178 3.12 12.40 -2.39
CA TYR A 178 3.54 11.01 -2.54
C TYR A 178 3.26 10.54 -3.96
N ALA A 179 4.15 9.71 -4.49
CA ALA A 179 3.92 8.97 -5.73
C ALA A 179 4.54 7.58 -5.64
N THR A 180 3.92 6.59 -6.28
CA THR A 180 4.45 5.23 -6.39
C THR A 180 4.08 4.62 -7.72
N TYR A 181 5.02 3.86 -8.27
CA TYR A 181 4.78 2.90 -9.34
C TYR A 181 5.01 1.51 -8.78
N GLN A 182 4.10 0.60 -9.08
CA GLN A 182 4.18 -0.79 -8.65
C GLN A 182 3.86 -1.73 -9.82
N SER A 183 4.74 -2.68 -10.06
CA SER A 183 4.52 -3.81 -10.98
C SER A 183 4.06 -5.01 -10.16
N ASN A 184 2.95 -5.62 -10.59
CA ASN A 184 2.32 -6.75 -9.91
C ASN A 184 2.30 -7.96 -10.85
N ASN A 185 2.91 -9.06 -10.46
CA ASN A 185 2.74 -10.34 -11.11
C ASN A 185 2.19 -11.36 -10.10
N TYR A 186 0.93 -11.75 -10.28
CA TYR A 186 0.26 -12.80 -9.51
C TYR A 186 0.04 -14.07 -10.34
N GLY A 187 0.58 -14.15 -11.56
CA GLY A 187 0.33 -15.21 -12.52
C GLY A 187 -0.61 -14.81 -13.66
N GLU A 188 -0.72 -15.70 -14.64
CA GLU A 188 -1.44 -15.49 -15.91
C GLU A 188 -2.88 -15.00 -15.70
N ASN A 189 -3.21 -13.83 -16.26
CA ASN A 189 -4.54 -13.22 -16.20
C ASN A 189 -5.18 -13.20 -14.81
N TYR A 190 -4.36 -13.15 -13.76
CA TYR A 190 -4.86 -13.09 -12.40
C TYR A 190 -5.65 -11.79 -12.19
N MET A 191 -6.92 -11.92 -11.81
CA MET A 191 -7.75 -10.82 -11.34
C MET A 191 -8.71 -11.34 -10.28
N PHE A 192 -8.71 -10.70 -9.11
CA PHE A 192 -9.56 -11.04 -7.98
C PHE A 192 -9.82 -9.79 -7.13
N SER A 193 -11.05 -9.29 -7.11
CA SER A 193 -11.43 -8.08 -6.36
C SER A 193 -10.51 -6.88 -6.69
N ALA A 194 -9.67 -6.43 -5.73
CA ALA A 194 -8.73 -5.32 -5.91
C ALA A 194 -7.34 -5.75 -6.40
N TYR A 195 -7.11 -7.05 -6.59
CA TYR A 195 -5.83 -7.63 -6.95
C TYR A 195 -5.84 -8.02 -8.43
N GLY A 196 -4.72 -7.78 -9.11
CA GLY A 196 -4.54 -8.28 -10.47
C GLY A 196 -3.11 -8.15 -10.94
N THR A 197 -2.72 -9.03 -11.87
CA THR A 197 -1.45 -8.93 -12.60
C THR A 197 -1.50 -7.72 -13.52
N GLY A 198 -0.44 -6.91 -13.54
CA GLY A 198 -0.34 -5.67 -14.30
C GLY A 198 0.48 -4.61 -13.56
N SER A 199 0.04 -3.36 -13.57
CA SER A 199 0.76 -2.26 -12.94
C SER A 199 -0.15 -1.22 -12.29
N MET A 200 0.38 -0.49 -11.31
CA MET A 200 -0.30 0.58 -10.61
C MET A 200 0.59 1.82 -10.59
N LEU A 201 0.02 2.96 -10.98
CA LEU A 201 0.51 4.28 -10.65
C LEU A 201 -0.44 4.91 -9.64
N TYR A 202 0.09 5.44 -8.54
CA TYR A 202 -0.71 6.21 -7.58
C TYR A 202 0.06 7.43 -7.10
N SER A 203 -0.63 8.55 -6.94
CA SER A 203 -0.08 9.77 -6.39
C SER A 203 -1.10 10.57 -5.59
N HIS A 204 -0.62 11.37 -4.65
CA HIS A 204 -1.41 12.39 -4.00
C HIS A 204 -0.57 13.61 -3.65
N VAL A 205 -1.23 14.76 -3.54
CA VAL A 205 -0.63 16.02 -3.10
C VAL A 205 -1.64 16.82 -2.30
N GLY A 206 -1.19 17.39 -1.19
CA GLY A 206 -2.00 18.25 -0.35
C GLY A 206 -1.22 19.46 0.13
N TYR A 207 -1.93 20.57 0.33
CA TYR A 207 -1.37 21.81 0.83
C TYR A 207 -2.07 22.20 2.12
N LEU A 208 -1.35 22.19 3.23
CA LEU A 208 -1.84 22.64 4.53
C LEU A 208 -1.77 24.17 4.56
N ILE A 209 -2.92 24.80 4.69
CA ILE A 209 -3.04 26.26 4.77
C ILE A 209 -2.42 26.74 6.09
N GLY A 210 -1.62 27.80 6.01
CA GLY A 210 -0.95 28.41 7.16
C GLY A 210 -1.92 28.90 8.23
N GLY A 211 -1.43 28.97 9.46
CA GLY A 211 -2.24 29.35 10.61
C GLY A 211 -1.64 28.92 11.94
N ASP A 212 -2.33 29.28 13.02
CA ASP A 212 -1.98 28.89 14.39
C ASP A 212 -2.17 27.37 14.57
N LYS A 213 -1.14 26.68 15.09
CA LYS A 213 -1.16 25.23 15.34
C LYS A 213 -2.16 24.81 16.42
N THR A 214 -2.64 25.74 17.25
CA THR A 214 -3.64 25.53 18.29
C THR A 214 -5.08 25.68 17.79
N LYS A 215 -5.26 26.10 16.53
CA LYS A 215 -6.57 26.28 15.87
C LYS A 215 -6.76 25.24 14.78
N THR A 216 -8.00 25.12 14.31
CA THR A 216 -8.31 24.26 13.16
C THR A 216 -7.56 24.73 11.93
N ARG A 217 -6.83 23.81 11.28
CA ARG A 217 -6.13 24.06 10.01
C ARG A 217 -6.69 23.17 8.91
N PHE A 218 -6.73 23.71 7.71
CA PHE A 218 -7.31 23.04 6.56
C PHE A 218 -6.25 22.57 5.57
N GLN A 219 -6.43 21.38 5.00
CA GLN A 219 -5.55 20.83 3.96
C GLN A 219 -6.39 20.28 2.81
N PRO A 220 -6.69 21.09 1.77
CA PRO A 220 -7.15 20.55 0.50
C PRO A 220 -6.09 19.61 -0.10
N TYR A 221 -6.56 18.57 -0.79
CA TYR A 221 -5.70 17.62 -1.48
C TYR A 221 -6.36 17.04 -2.73
N LEU A 222 -5.51 16.47 -3.59
CA LEU A 222 -5.85 15.70 -4.77
C LEU A 222 -5.16 14.34 -4.68
N SER A 223 -5.83 13.28 -5.12
CA SER A 223 -5.23 11.97 -5.33
C SER A 223 -5.66 11.39 -6.67
N TYR A 224 -4.77 10.64 -7.30
CA TYR A 224 -5.05 9.94 -8.54
C TYR A 224 -4.37 8.57 -8.55
N GLY A 225 -5.12 7.55 -8.95
CA GLY A 225 -4.63 6.19 -9.15
C GLY A 225 -5.05 5.64 -10.51
N SER A 226 -4.16 4.94 -11.19
CA SER A 226 -4.43 4.20 -12.42
C SER A 226 -3.85 2.80 -12.30
N ASN A 227 -4.66 1.77 -12.55
CA ASN A 227 -4.27 0.38 -12.46
C ASN A 227 -4.57 -0.31 -13.80
N SER A 228 -3.55 -0.91 -14.40
CA SER A 228 -3.69 -1.80 -15.55
C SER A 228 -3.76 -3.24 -15.08
N TYR A 229 -4.52 -4.06 -15.82
CA TYR A 229 -4.67 -5.48 -15.53
C TYR A 229 -4.50 -6.30 -16.81
N ASP A 230 -3.69 -7.34 -16.79
CA ASP A 230 -3.47 -8.18 -17.98
C ASP A 230 -4.77 -8.91 -18.40
N ALA A 231 -5.67 -9.14 -17.45
CA ALA A 231 -6.96 -9.78 -17.68
C ALA A 231 -7.99 -8.89 -18.43
N THR A 232 -7.72 -7.61 -18.67
CA THR A 232 -8.65 -6.70 -19.36
C THR A 232 -7.95 -5.51 -20.02
N ASP A 233 -8.46 -5.05 -21.16
CA ASP A 233 -7.89 -3.91 -21.87
C ASP A 233 -8.18 -2.54 -21.22
N ASP A 234 -9.03 -2.46 -20.20
CA ASP A 234 -9.36 -1.18 -19.53
C ASP A 234 -8.56 -0.97 -18.24
N ASN A 235 -8.16 0.28 -18.01
CA ASN A 235 -7.50 0.68 -16.78
C ASN A 235 -8.52 1.15 -15.75
N MET A 236 -8.41 0.68 -14.52
CA MET A 236 -9.16 1.25 -13.41
C MET A 236 -8.53 2.56 -12.97
N ASN A 237 -9.28 3.64 -13.14
CA ASN A 237 -8.87 5.00 -12.79
C ASN A 237 -9.67 5.50 -11.60
N VAL A 238 -8.99 6.13 -10.65
CA VAL A 238 -9.58 6.66 -9.42
C VAL A 238 -9.07 8.08 -9.19
N LEU A 239 -9.97 9.04 -9.16
CA LEU A 239 -9.71 10.44 -8.82
C LEU A 239 -10.33 10.75 -7.45
N GLY A 240 -9.57 11.37 -6.56
CA GLY A 240 -10.05 11.85 -5.26
C GLY A 240 -9.74 13.33 -5.10
N VAL A 241 -10.75 14.11 -4.70
CA VAL A 241 -10.61 15.52 -4.33
C VAL A 241 -11.16 15.65 -2.92
N GLY A 242 -10.35 16.14 -1.99
CA GLY A 242 -10.78 16.23 -0.60
C GLY A 242 -10.17 17.39 0.17
N ILE A 243 -10.67 17.56 1.39
CA ILE A 243 -10.19 18.54 2.35
C ILE A 243 -10.20 17.94 3.75
N ASN A 244 -9.09 18.12 4.46
CA ASN A 244 -9.00 17.82 5.88
C ASN A 244 -9.20 19.09 6.71
N ALA A 245 -9.87 18.96 7.85
CA ALA A 245 -9.90 19.93 8.93
C ALA A 245 -9.26 19.31 10.18
N TYR A 246 -8.02 19.71 10.46
CA TYR A 246 -7.26 19.26 11.62
C TYR A 246 -7.56 20.16 12.81
N MET A 247 -8.41 19.71 13.73
CA MET A 247 -8.83 20.48 14.91
C MET A 247 -7.77 20.43 16.02
N SER A 248 -7.05 19.30 16.13
CA SER A 248 -5.97 19.11 17.10
C SER A 248 -4.88 18.22 16.49
N GLY A 249 -4.21 18.74 15.46
CA GLY A 249 -3.23 17.96 14.67
C GLY A 249 -3.81 16.62 14.23
N HIS A 250 -3.06 15.54 14.45
CA HIS A 250 -3.49 14.17 14.12
C HIS A 250 -4.40 13.51 15.19
N ASN A 251 -4.70 14.18 16.30
CA ASN A 251 -5.59 13.61 17.34
C ASN A 251 -7.07 13.78 16.97
N SER A 252 -7.40 14.80 16.17
CA SER A 252 -8.78 15.09 15.78
C SER A 252 -8.82 15.70 14.38
N LYS A 253 -9.38 14.94 13.43
CA LYS A 253 -9.46 15.28 12.00
C LYS A 253 -10.86 14.98 11.46
N LEU A 254 -11.45 15.93 10.73
CA LEU A 254 -12.56 15.68 9.81
C LEU A 254 -12.03 15.69 8.38
N THR A 255 -12.49 14.76 7.55
CA THR A 255 -12.14 14.71 6.13
C THR A 255 -13.40 14.60 5.30
N LEU A 256 -13.56 15.49 4.32
CA LEU A 256 -14.58 15.41 3.28
C LEU A 256 -13.88 15.09 1.95
N GLU A 257 -14.28 14.01 1.29
CA GLU A 257 -13.70 13.59 0.01
C GLU A 257 -14.80 13.25 -0.99
N TYR A 258 -14.67 13.78 -2.21
CA TYR A 258 -15.33 13.24 -3.38
C TYR A 258 -14.37 12.30 -4.11
N LYS A 259 -14.79 11.06 -4.32
CA LYS A 259 -14.03 10.03 -5.03
C LYS A 259 -14.81 9.57 -6.25
N ASN A 260 -14.17 9.59 -7.41
CA ASN A 260 -14.69 9.07 -8.67
C ASN A 260 -13.83 7.90 -9.13
N GLN A 261 -14.46 6.79 -9.47
CA GLN A 261 -13.79 5.60 -10.01
C GLN A 261 -14.44 5.19 -11.33
N LYS A 262 -13.61 4.88 -12.31
CA LYS A 262 -14.00 4.31 -13.60
C LYS A 262 -13.26 3.00 -13.84
N PHE A 263 -13.98 1.95 -14.21
CA PHE A 263 -13.43 0.67 -14.65
C PHE A 263 -14.44 -0.09 -15.52
N GLY A 264 -14.04 -0.43 -16.74
CA GLY A 264 -14.94 -0.84 -17.82
C GLY A 264 -16.06 0.17 -18.03
N ASP A 265 -17.27 -0.35 -18.11
CA ASP A 265 -18.50 0.45 -18.19
C ASP A 265 -18.92 1.04 -16.83
N SER A 266 -18.30 0.60 -15.73
CA SER A 266 -18.63 1.07 -14.39
C SER A 266 -18.04 2.45 -14.12
N LYS A 267 -18.91 3.38 -13.70
CA LYS A 267 -18.54 4.72 -13.22
C LYS A 267 -19.23 4.97 -11.89
N THR A 268 -18.45 5.10 -10.83
CA THR A 268 -18.97 5.31 -9.48
C THR A 268 -18.42 6.61 -8.91
N GLY A 269 -19.28 7.36 -8.22
CA GLY A 269 -18.92 8.58 -7.52
C GLY A 269 -19.47 8.53 -6.10
N ALA A 270 -18.65 8.87 -5.12
CA ALA A 270 -19.04 8.90 -3.72
C ALA A 270 -18.54 10.18 -3.05
N LEU A 271 -19.39 10.81 -2.24
CA LEU A 271 -19.01 11.86 -1.31
C LEU A 271 -18.99 11.24 0.09
N THR A 272 -17.86 11.33 0.79
CA THR A 272 -17.67 10.73 2.10
C THR A 272 -17.18 11.76 3.11
N LEU A 273 -17.84 11.82 4.26
CA LEU A 273 -17.39 12.55 5.44
C LEU A 273 -16.92 11.55 6.49
N GLN A 274 -15.68 11.69 6.94
CA GLN A 274 -15.09 10.84 7.97
C GLN A 274 -14.60 11.69 9.16
N ALA A 275 -14.82 11.19 10.37
CA ALA A 275 -14.24 11.73 11.59
C ALA A 275 -13.23 10.74 12.18
N MET A 276 -12.00 11.20 12.41
CA MET A 276 -10.98 10.50 13.16
C MET A 276 -10.75 11.24 14.47
N ILE A 277 -11.10 10.61 15.59
CA ILE A 277 -10.93 11.15 16.93
C ILE A 277 -10.18 10.11 17.75
N TYR A 278 -8.97 10.45 18.15
CA TYR A 278 -8.14 9.65 19.03
C TYR A 278 -8.10 10.31 20.42
N LEU A 279 -8.28 9.47 21.45
CA LEU A 279 -8.21 9.87 22.86
C LEU A 279 -6.76 9.90 23.35
#